data_AF-A0A3D9CIC3-F1
#
_entry.id   AF-A0A3D9CIC3-F1
#
_cell.length_a   1.000
_cell.length_b   1.000
_cell.length_c   1.000
_cell.angle_alpha   90.00
_cell.angle_beta   90.00
_cell.angle_gamma   90.00
#
_symmetry.space_group_name_H-M   'P 1'
#
loop_
_entity.id
_entity.type
_entity.pdbx_description
1 polymer ?
#
loop_
_entity_poly.entity_id
_entity_poly.type
_entity_poly.pdbx_seq_one_letter_code
_entity_poly.pdbx_strand_id
1 'polypeptide(L)' 'MAKQDFSALIGKAKNAPVTTPKQIVVPVKEKKEETIFSLYIPTEKLKKLKLMSAEKGISLKELINTAIDEKHFK' A
#
# COMPACT_ATOMS: atom_id res chain seq x y z
N MET A 1 28.09 -39.29 24.24
CA MET A 1 26.95 -38.55 23.66
C MET A 1 26.60 -39.25 22.35
N ALA A 2 25.39 -39.81 22.24
CA ALA A 2 24.98 -40.58 21.06
C ALA A 2 24.94 -39.67 19.83
N LYS A 3 25.60 -40.10 18.74
CA LYS A 3 25.55 -39.41 17.44
C LYS A 3 24.09 -39.40 17.00
N GLN A 4 23.48 -38.23 16.93
CA GLN A 4 22.12 -38.09 16.43
C GLN A 4 22.10 -38.60 14.98
N ASP A 5 21.26 -39.58 14.69
CA ASP A 5 21.09 -40.16 13.35
C ASP A 5 20.50 -39.11 12.39
N PHE A 6 21.40 -38.42 11.68
CA PHE A 6 21.06 -37.40 10.67
C PHE A 6 20.10 -37.92 9.59
N SER A 7 20.06 -39.23 9.35
CA SER A 7 19.13 -39.87 8.40
C SER A 7 17.66 -39.67 8.82
N ALA A 8 17.37 -39.72 10.13
CA ALA A 8 16.03 -39.55 10.67
C ALA A 8 15.53 -38.10 10.51
N LEU A 9 16.44 -37.13 10.59
CA LEU A 9 16.14 -35.71 10.39
C LEU A 9 15.88 -35.39 8.92
N ILE A 10 16.66 -36.00 8.01
CA ILE A 10 16.47 -35.86 6.55
C ILE A 10 15.12 -36.45 6.12
N GLY A 11 14.72 -37.60 6.68
CA GLY A 11 13.41 -38.20 6.41
C GLY A 11 12.25 -37.31 6.86
N LYS A 12 12.37 -36.62 7.99
CA LYS A 12 11.35 -35.66 8.47
C LYS A 12 11.27 -34.41 7.58
N ALA A 13 12.40 -33.90 7.12
CA ALA A 13 12.46 -32.73 6.23
C ALA A 13 11.87 -33.00 4.84
N LYS A 14 12.04 -34.21 4.29
CA LYS A 14 11.49 -34.59 2.97
C LYS A 14 9.97 -34.81 2.99
N ASN A 15 9.40 -35.20 4.14
CA ASN A 15 7.97 -35.48 4.29
C ASN A 15 7.16 -34.26 4.75
N ALA A 16 7.81 -33.17 5.15
CA ALA A 16 7.13 -31.92 5.44
C ALA A 16 6.62 -31.32 4.11
N PRO A 17 5.31 -31.09 3.95
CA PRO A 17 4.80 -30.42 2.75
C PRO A 17 5.37 -29.01 2.72
N VAL A 18 6.34 -28.79 1.83
CA VAL A 18 6.85 -27.46 1.52
C VAL A 18 5.73 -26.73 0.81
N THR A 19 4.94 -25.97 1.56
CA THR A 19 4.03 -24.98 0.97
C THR A 19 4.90 -23.93 0.32
N THR A 20 5.21 -24.12 -0.96
CA THR A 20 5.89 -23.10 -1.74
C THR A 20 5.03 -21.83 -1.69
N PRO A 21 5.60 -20.68 -1.32
CA PRO A 21 4.85 -19.43 -1.31
C PRO A 21 4.34 -19.19 -2.74
N LYS A 22 3.04 -19.38 -2.94
CA LYS A 22 2.40 -19.10 -4.23
C LYS A 22 2.35 -17.59 -4.40
N GLN A 23 2.90 -17.10 -5.50
CA GLN A 23 2.77 -15.69 -5.87
C GLN A 23 1.29 -15.40 -6.18
N ILE A 24 0.65 -14.62 -5.29
CA ILE A 24 -0.71 -14.13 -5.53
C ILE A 24 -0.59 -13.02 -6.58
N VAL A 25 -1.08 -13.30 -7.79
CA VAL A 25 -1.22 -12.27 -8.84
C VAL A 25 -2.40 -11.37 -8.47
N VAL A 26 -2.08 -10.15 -8.04
CA VAL A 26 -3.08 -9.11 -7.79
C VAL A 26 -3.26 -8.29 -9.07
N PRO A 27 -4.51 -8.01 -9.49
CA PRO A 27 -4.77 -7.12 -10.61
C PRO A 27 -4.12 -5.76 -10.39
N VAL A 28 -3.44 -5.25 -11.41
CA VAL A 28 -2.89 -3.90 -11.39
C VAL A 28 -4.07 -2.92 -11.37
N LYS A 29 -4.11 -2.04 -10.35
CA LYS A 29 -5.13 -0.98 -10.30
C LYS A 29 -5.05 -0.15 -11.57
N GLU A 30 -6.17 0.02 -12.26
CA GLU A 30 -6.27 0.85 -13.45
C GLU A 30 -5.74 2.26 -13.15
N LYS A 31 -4.83 2.74 -14.01
CA LYS A 31 -4.29 4.09 -13.90
C LYS A 31 -5.36 5.07 -14.35
N LYS A 32 -5.74 5.99 -13.47
CA LYS A 32 -6.57 7.14 -13.83
C LYS A 32 -5.77 8.09 -14.71
N GLU A 33 -6.45 8.71 -15.67
CA GLU A 33 -5.87 9.74 -16.53
C GLU A 33 -5.72 11.04 -15.71
N GLU A 34 -4.53 11.24 -15.14
CA GLU A 34 -4.21 12.37 -14.27
C GLU A 34 -2.95 13.08 -14.80
N THR A 35 -2.97 14.43 -14.82
CA THR A 35 -1.83 15.26 -15.24
C THR A 35 -1.20 15.93 -14.03
N ILE A 36 0.14 15.98 -13.99
CA ILE A 36 0.87 16.70 -12.93
C ILE A 36 0.70 18.21 -13.13
N PHE A 37 0.29 18.89 -12.06
CA PHE A 37 0.17 20.34 -12.04
C PHE A 37 0.81 20.90 -10.77
N SER A 38 1.58 21.99 -10.93
CA SER A 38 2.28 22.66 -9.83
C SER A 38 1.68 24.03 -9.59
N LEU A 39 1.31 24.32 -8.35
CA LEU A 39 0.77 25.61 -7.92
C LEU A 39 1.29 25.96 -6.52
N TYR A 40 1.24 27.25 -6.16
CA TYR A 40 1.61 27.71 -4.82
C TYR A 40 0.41 27.71 -3.87
N ILE A 41 0.58 27.10 -2.69
CA ILE A 41 -0.39 27.14 -1.59
C ILE A 41 0.27 27.83 -0.40
N PRO A 42 -0.40 28.78 0.27
CA PRO A 42 0.11 29.37 1.50
C PRO A 42 0.48 28.29 2.54
N THR A 43 1.65 28.41 3.17
CA THR A 43 2.21 27.41 4.08
C THR A 43 1.24 27.00 5.20
N GLU A 44 0.56 27.96 5.79
CA GLU A 44 -0.41 27.71 6.87
C GLU A 44 -1.63 26.93 6.39
N LYS A 45 -2.07 27.16 5.15
CA LYS A 45 -3.17 26.39 4.54
C LYS A 45 -2.71 24.96 4.24
N LEU A 46 -1.49 24.78 3.74
CA LEU A 46 -0.95 23.45 3.46
C LEU A 46 -0.84 22.59 4.74
N LYS A 47 -0.40 23.18 5.85
CA LYS A 47 -0.37 22.49 7.16
C LYS A 47 -1.74 21.99 7.57
N LYS A 48 -2.76 22.85 7.51
CA LYS A 48 -4.15 22.50 7.84
C LYS A 48 -4.71 21.43 6.92
N LEU A 49 -4.44 21.51 5.62
CA LEU A 49 -4.87 20.49 4.66
C LEU A 49 -4.26 19.11 4.96
N LYS A 50 -2.98 19.06 5.34
CA LYS A 50 -2.32 17.81 5.74
C LYS A 50 -2.95 17.20 6.98
N LEU A 51 -3.22 18.01 8.01
CA LEU A 51 -3.92 17.55 9.22
C LEU A 51 -5.31 17.00 8.88
N MET A 52 -6.12 17.73 8.10
CA MET A 52 -7.44 17.27 7.68
C MET A 52 -7.37 15.97 6.85
N SER A 53 -6.38 15.82 5.98
CA SER A 53 -6.21 14.57 5.21
C SER A 53 -5.88 13.39 6.12
N ALA A 54 -5.06 13.60 7.16
CA ALA A 54 -4.71 12.58 8.13
C ALA A 54 -5.91 12.19 9.01
N GLU A 55 -6.69 13.17 9.50
CA GLU A 55 -7.90 12.94 10.28
C GLU A 55 -8.96 12.14 9.51
N LYS A 56 -9.11 12.41 8.21
CA LYS A 56 -10.07 11.72 7.33
C LYS A 56 -9.55 10.38 6.78
N GLY A 57 -8.26 10.07 6.97
CA GLY A 57 -7.63 8.86 6.41
C GLY A 57 -7.58 8.84 4.87
N ILE A 58 -7.62 10.00 4.23
CA ILE A 58 -7.56 10.13 2.75
C ILE A 58 -6.26 10.80 2.31
N SER A 59 -5.91 10.64 1.03
CA SER A 59 -4.74 11.32 0.49
C SER A 59 -5.00 12.82 0.32
N LEU A 60 -3.94 13.64 0.38
CA LEU A 60 -4.04 15.07 0.10
C LEU A 60 -4.58 15.34 -1.32
N LYS A 61 -4.22 14.50 -2.30
CA LYS A 61 -4.75 14.55 -3.67
C LYS A 61 -6.27 14.39 -3.69
N GLU A 62 -6.77 13.38 -3.00
CA GLU A 62 -8.20 13.09 -2.92
C GLU A 62 -8.97 14.20 -2.20
N LEU A 63 -8.40 14.75 -1.12
CA LEU A 63 -8.98 15.89 -0.41
C LEU A 63 -9.13 17.11 -1.35
N ILE A 64 -8.07 17.43 -2.11
CA ILE A 64 -8.07 18.59 -3.01
C ILE A 64 -9.04 18.38 -4.18
N ASN A 65 -8.96 17.25 -4.86
CA ASN A 65 -9.82 16.97 -6.02
C ASN A 65 -11.29 16.91 -5.63
N THR A 66 -11.63 16.27 -4.50
CA THR A 66 -13.02 16.25 -3.99
C THR A 66 -13.53 17.67 -3.72
N ALA A 67 -12.71 18.53 -3.13
CA ALA A 67 -13.10 19.91 -2.85
C ALA A 67 -13.28 20.74 -4.14
N ILE A 68 -12.45 20.50 -5.16
CA ILE A 68 -12.60 21.13 -6.48
C ILE A 68 -13.90 20.66 -7.15
N ASP A 69 -14.16 19.35 -7.14
CA ASP A 69 -15.36 18.75 -7.73
C ASP A 69 -16.63 19.29 -7.07
N GLU A 70 -16.67 19.32 -5.73
CA GLU A 70 -17.79 19.87 -4.96
C GLU A 70 -18.05 21.35 -5.21
N LYS A 71 -17.01 22.12 -5.53
CA LYS A 71 -17.13 23.58 -5.68
C LYS A 71 -17.44 24.02 -7.12
N HIS A 72 -16.98 23.25 -8.11
CA HIS A 72 -16.94 23.71 -9.50
C HIS A 72 -17.54 22.73 -10.52
N PHE A 73 -17.76 21.47 -10.16
CA PHE A 73 -18.22 20.43 -11.10
C PHE A 73 -19.46 19.66 -10.61
N LYS A 74 -19.98 19.99 -9.42
CA LYS A 74 -21.27 19.53 -8.87
C LYS A 74 -22.31 20.64 -8.89
#